data_AF-A0A087TRL3-F1
#
_entry.id   AF-A0A087TRL3-F1
#
_cell.length_a   1.000
_cell.length_b   1.000
_cell.length_c   1.000
_cell.angle_alpha   90.00
_cell.angle_beta   90.00
_cell.angle_gamma   90.00
#
_symmetry.space_group_name_H-M   'P 1'
#
loop_
_entity.id
_entity.type
_entity.pdbx_description
1 polymer ?
#
loop_
_entity_poly.entity_id
_entity_poly.type
_entity_poly.pdbx_seq_one_letter_code
_entity_poly.pdbx_strand_id
1 'polypeptide(L)'
;MEADDLAERILLDLRNTFKKDPLIDEFDILPVHESVRNTCPVIHIEHKVALEDWCIKHVYVYAYNKFFAWKKKPCKFESDKLLIWTCAILLINPEIETVWNARKELVCQNILTPEDDLRFSEIVLSRKPKSSQVFAHRKWILLELIKNKPSTCTLQQIIEHEFLLCTRVANLYPNNYYAWCHRSWIIQEVLHVCLKTVSEELVRME
;
A
#
# COMPACT_ATOMS: atom_id res chain seq x y z
N MET A 1 0.31 -27.30 -11.75
CA MET A 1 -0.93 -27.52 -10.97
C MET A 1 -0.58 -27.41 -9.49
N GLU A 2 0.26 -28.30 -8.95
CA GLU A 2 0.68 -28.25 -7.54
C GLU A 2 1.31 -26.91 -7.07
N ALA A 3 2.15 -26.28 -7.90
CA ALA A 3 2.77 -24.99 -7.54
C ALA A 3 1.80 -23.80 -7.54
N ASP A 4 0.78 -23.83 -8.41
CA ASP A 4 -0.24 -22.79 -8.48
C ASP A 4 -1.21 -22.92 -7.30
N ASP A 5 -1.60 -24.15 -6.96
CA ASP A 5 -2.47 -24.45 -5.81
C ASP A 5 -1.78 -24.07 -4.49
N LEU A 6 -0.47 -24.32 -4.38
CA LEU A 6 0.33 -23.90 -3.23
C LEU A 6 0.40 -22.37 -3.12
N ALA A 7 0.68 -21.66 -4.21
CA ALA A 7 0.72 -20.21 -4.22
C ALA A 7 -0.63 -19.60 -3.84
N GLU A 8 -1.74 -20.15 -4.36
CA GLU A 8 -3.09 -19.72 -4.02
C GLU A 8 -3.38 -19.92 -2.53
N ARG A 9 -3.00 -21.06 -1.94
CA ARG A 9 -3.15 -21.30 -0.50
C ARG A 9 -2.36 -20.29 0.34
N ILE A 10 -1.10 -20.03 0.00
CA ILE A 10 -0.26 -19.05 0.71
C ILE A 10 -0.85 -17.64 0.63
N LEU A 11 -1.37 -17.25 -0.53
CA LEU A 11 -2.04 -15.98 -0.72
C LEU A 11 -3.31 -15.84 0.12
N LEU A 12 -4.08 -16.93 0.26
CA LEU A 12 -5.24 -16.97 1.15
C LEU A 12 -4.83 -16.86 2.62
N ASP A 13 -3.78 -17.55 3.05
CA ASP A 13 -3.25 -17.46 4.41
C ASP A 13 -2.75 -16.04 4.72
N LEU A 14 -2.08 -15.39 3.76
CA LEU A 14 -1.65 -14.00 3.87
C LEU A 14 -2.85 -13.07 4.02
N ARG A 15 -3.88 -13.21 3.19
CA ARG A 15 -5.12 -12.43 3.30
C ARG A 15 -5.79 -12.64 4.65
N ASN A 16 -5.90 -13.88 5.11
CA ASN A 16 -6.53 -14.22 6.37
C ASN A 16 -5.77 -13.61 7.56
N THR A 17 -4.45 -13.55 7.47
CA THR A 17 -3.59 -12.88 8.46
C THR A 17 -3.92 -11.38 8.54
N PHE A 18 -3.96 -10.67 7.41
CA PHE A 18 -4.36 -9.26 7.36
C PHE A 18 -5.80 -9.00 7.83
N LYS A 19 -6.72 -9.94 7.60
CA LYS A 19 -8.09 -9.83 8.11
C LYS A 19 -8.17 -10.06 9.62
N LYS A 20 -7.35 -10.96 10.16
CA LYS A 20 -7.35 -11.33 11.58
C LYS A 20 -6.70 -10.24 12.43
N ASP A 21 -5.64 -9.62 11.93
CA ASP A 21 -4.93 -8.55 12.61
C ASP A 21 -4.91 -7.27 11.76
N PRO A 22 -5.84 -6.31 12.00
CA PRO A 22 -5.88 -5.05 11.27
C PRO A 22 -4.80 -4.05 11.73
N LEU A 23 -4.00 -4.39 12.75
CA LEU A 23 -2.96 -3.52 13.32
C LEU A 23 -1.57 -3.81 12.74
N ILE A 24 -1.46 -4.71 11.75
CA ILE A 24 -0.17 -5.04 11.13
C ILE A 24 0.49 -3.76 10.59
N ASP A 25 1.73 -3.53 11.01
CA ASP A 25 2.50 -2.33 10.70
C ASP A 25 3.79 -2.61 9.92
N GLU A 26 4.23 -3.87 9.86
CA GLU A 26 5.50 -4.25 9.23
C GLU A 26 5.39 -5.54 8.42
N PHE A 27 6.02 -5.54 7.24
CA PHE A 27 6.22 -6.73 6.42
C PHE A 27 7.72 -7.02 6.18
N ASP A 28 8.12 -8.29 6.23
CA ASP A 28 9.47 -8.71 5.82
C ASP A 28 9.53 -10.09 5.11
N ILE A 29 10.69 -10.44 4.58
CA ILE A 29 10.97 -11.76 3.98
C ILE A 29 12.08 -12.43 4.78
N LEU A 30 11.78 -13.58 5.38
CA LEU A 30 12.72 -14.33 6.21
C LEU A 30 13.64 -15.19 5.33
N PRO A 31 14.96 -15.22 5.58
CA PRO A 31 15.94 -15.96 4.80
C PRO A 31 15.87 -17.47 5.10
N VAL A 32 14.76 -18.10 4.72
CA VAL A 32 14.50 -19.54 4.84
C VAL A 32 14.40 -20.11 3.43
N HIS A 33 15.44 -20.83 3.01
CA HIS A 33 15.59 -21.26 1.62
C HIS A 33 14.94 -22.61 1.29
N GLU A 34 14.55 -23.39 2.31
CA GLU A 34 13.88 -24.68 2.13
C GLU A 34 12.71 -24.86 3.12
N SER A 35 11.63 -25.49 2.63
CA SER A 35 10.51 -25.91 3.48
C SER A 35 10.91 -27.17 4.25
N VAL A 36 11.51 -26.99 5.43
CA VAL A 36 11.92 -28.10 6.31
C VAL A 36 10.73 -28.67 7.08
N ARG A 37 9.62 -27.93 7.16
CA ARG A 37 8.42 -28.28 7.91
C ARG A 37 7.18 -28.07 7.04
N ASN A 38 6.16 -28.92 7.21
CA ASN A 38 4.84 -28.75 6.58
C ASN A 38 4.04 -27.63 7.28
N THR A 39 4.65 -26.44 7.38
CA THR A 39 4.09 -25.24 8.02
C THR A 39 3.79 -24.19 6.98
N CYS A 40 2.83 -23.32 7.27
CA CYS A 40 2.53 -22.17 6.42
C CYS A 40 3.75 -21.22 6.39
N PRO A 41 4.19 -20.74 5.21
CA PRO A 41 5.31 -19.79 5.11
C PRO A 41 4.92 -18.37 5.52
N VAL A 42 3.65 -18.11 5.83
CA VAL A 42 3.17 -16.84 6.39
C VAL A 42 3.40 -16.87 7.89
N ILE A 43 4.35 -16.09 8.37
CA ILE A 43 4.68 -15.94 9.80
C ILE A 43 4.04 -14.66 10.30
N HIS A 44 3.26 -14.76 11.39
CA HIS A 44 2.63 -13.62 12.05
C HIS A 44 3.02 -13.62 13.53
N ILE A 45 3.68 -12.56 13.98
CA ILE A 45 4.12 -12.36 15.37
C ILE A 45 3.75 -10.93 15.77
N GLU A 46 2.92 -10.79 16.80
CA GLU A 46 2.37 -9.50 17.24
C GLU A 46 1.70 -8.78 16.06
N HIS A 47 2.22 -7.63 15.62
CA HIS A 47 1.71 -6.84 14.50
C HIS A 47 2.63 -6.90 13.27
N LYS A 48 3.48 -7.94 13.18
CA LYS A 48 4.44 -8.11 12.09
C LYS A 48 4.11 -9.34 11.28
N VAL A 49 4.16 -9.21 9.96
CA VAL A 49 3.98 -10.32 9.03
C VAL A 49 5.25 -10.55 8.24
N ALA A 50 5.64 -11.80 8.06
CA ALA A 50 6.73 -12.14 7.17
C ALA A 50 6.40 -13.34 6.29
N LEU A 51 7.05 -13.40 5.13
CA LEU A 51 7.03 -14.56 4.25
C LEU A 51 8.39 -15.25 4.24
N GLU A 52 8.40 -16.57 4.29
CA GLU A 52 9.64 -17.34 4.08
C GLU A 52 10.12 -17.24 2.61
N ASP A 53 11.43 -17.02 2.40
CA ASP A 53 12.04 -16.76 1.09
C ASP A 53 11.73 -17.84 0.04
N TRP A 54 11.71 -19.12 0.42
CA TRP A 54 11.46 -20.23 -0.51
C TRP A 54 10.14 -20.10 -1.28
N CYS A 55 9.12 -19.47 -0.69
CA CYS A 55 7.81 -19.34 -1.33
C CYS A 55 7.69 -18.10 -2.23
N ILE A 56 8.59 -17.12 -2.09
CA ILE A 56 8.47 -15.80 -2.70
C ILE A 56 8.39 -15.88 -4.22
N LYS A 57 9.28 -16.68 -4.84
CA LYS A 57 9.27 -16.86 -6.30
C LYS A 57 7.95 -17.43 -6.79
N HIS A 58 7.41 -18.43 -6.10
CA HIS A 58 6.16 -19.10 -6.48
C HIS A 58 4.96 -18.15 -6.35
N VAL A 59 4.84 -17.50 -5.19
CA VAL A 59 3.77 -16.54 -4.89
C VAL A 59 3.82 -15.36 -5.86
N TYR A 60 5.01 -14.77 -6.07
CA TYR A 60 5.18 -13.63 -6.96
C TYR A 60 4.83 -13.98 -8.41
N VAL A 61 5.38 -15.07 -8.95
CA VAL A 61 5.12 -15.47 -10.35
C VAL A 61 3.65 -15.78 -10.56
N TYR A 62 3.01 -16.49 -9.62
CA TYR A 62 1.57 -16.77 -9.68
C TYR A 62 0.75 -15.48 -9.69
N ALA A 63 0.94 -14.61 -8.68
CA ALA A 63 0.18 -13.36 -8.57
C ALA A 63 0.41 -12.44 -9.77
N TYR A 64 1.66 -12.31 -10.24
CA TYR A 64 2.03 -11.52 -11.41
C TYR A 64 1.32 -12.04 -12.68
N ASN A 65 1.39 -13.34 -12.95
CA ASN A 65 0.77 -13.94 -14.13
C ASN A 65 -0.76 -13.79 -14.09
N LYS A 66 -1.39 -14.01 -12.94
CA LYS A 66 -2.85 -13.85 -12.79
C LYS A 66 -3.27 -12.39 -12.94
N PHE A 67 -2.54 -11.45 -12.34
CA PHE A 67 -2.79 -10.01 -12.49
C PHE A 67 -2.70 -9.56 -13.95
N PHE A 68 -1.65 -9.94 -14.69
CA PHE A 68 -1.51 -9.56 -16.09
C PHE A 68 -2.48 -10.32 -17.02
N ALA A 69 -2.93 -11.51 -16.65
CA ALA A 69 -4.03 -12.19 -17.33
C ALA A 69 -5.36 -11.44 -17.14
N TRP A 70 -5.63 -10.97 -15.92
CA TRP A 70 -6.78 -10.09 -15.63
C TRP A 70 -6.71 -8.80 -16.42
N LYS A 71 -5.56 -8.11 -16.45
CA LYS A 71 -5.40 -6.85 -17.20
C LYS A 71 -5.73 -6.99 -18.69
N LYS A 72 -5.47 -8.17 -19.28
CA LYS A 72 -5.84 -8.47 -20.67
C LYS A 72 -7.34 -8.73 -20.86
N LYS A 73 -8.04 -9.24 -19.83
CA LYS A 73 -9.45 -9.64 -19.86
C LYS A 73 -10.13 -9.37 -18.49
N PRO A 74 -10.46 -8.10 -18.17
CA PRO A 74 -10.86 -7.71 -16.82
C PRO A 74 -12.20 -8.31 -16.37
N CYS A 75 -13.16 -8.53 -17.28
CA CYS A 75 -14.51 -9.02 -16.96
C CYS A 75 -14.60 -10.46 -16.43
N LYS A 76 -13.47 -11.16 -16.24
CA LYS A 76 -13.44 -12.59 -15.89
C LYS A 76 -13.12 -12.89 -14.42
N PHE A 77 -12.77 -11.90 -13.61
CA PHE A 77 -12.23 -12.16 -12.28
C PHE A 77 -12.91 -11.32 -11.21
N GLU A 78 -13.03 -11.91 -10.02
CA GLU A 78 -13.57 -11.27 -8.81
C GLU A 78 -12.60 -10.22 -8.27
N SER A 79 -13.12 -9.07 -7.85
CA SER A 79 -12.33 -7.96 -7.30
C SER A 79 -11.51 -8.34 -6.06
N ASP A 80 -12.03 -9.30 -5.27
CA ASP A 80 -11.33 -9.89 -4.13
C ASP A 80 -10.01 -10.57 -4.52
N LYS A 81 -9.98 -11.30 -5.65
CA LYS A 81 -8.76 -11.96 -6.14
C LYS A 81 -7.76 -10.93 -6.64
N LEU A 82 -8.24 -9.87 -7.29
CA LEU A 82 -7.39 -8.77 -7.75
C LEU A 82 -6.70 -8.07 -6.57
N LEU A 83 -7.42 -7.82 -5.47
CA LEU A 83 -6.84 -7.26 -4.24
C LEU A 83 -5.71 -8.13 -3.69
N ILE A 84 -5.93 -9.44 -3.62
CA ILE A 84 -4.90 -10.39 -3.13
C ILE A 84 -3.66 -10.37 -4.02
N TRP A 85 -3.83 -10.43 -5.35
CA TRP A 85 -2.71 -10.42 -6.27
C TRP A 85 -1.93 -9.10 -6.21
N THR A 86 -2.63 -7.97 -6.20
CA THR A 86 -1.97 -6.65 -6.09
C THR A 86 -1.24 -6.51 -4.75
N CYS A 87 -1.82 -6.97 -3.63
CA CYS A 87 -1.13 -6.98 -2.34
C CYS A 87 0.17 -7.78 -2.39
N ALA A 88 0.12 -9.03 -2.86
CA ALA A 88 1.30 -9.90 -2.88
C ALA A 88 2.41 -9.37 -3.80
N ILE A 89 2.05 -8.84 -4.98
CA ILE A 89 3.02 -8.26 -5.89
C ILE A 89 3.70 -7.06 -5.24
N LEU A 90 2.94 -6.15 -4.60
CA LEU A 90 3.48 -4.90 -4.06
C LEU A 90 4.25 -5.08 -2.75
N LEU A 91 3.90 -6.06 -1.90
CA LEU A 91 4.70 -6.43 -0.72
C LEU A 91 6.10 -6.93 -1.13
N ILE A 92 6.19 -7.65 -2.25
CA ILE A 92 7.44 -8.24 -2.74
C ILE A 92 8.23 -7.22 -3.60
N ASN A 93 7.57 -6.56 -4.53
CA ASN A 93 8.15 -5.60 -5.48
C ASN A 93 7.21 -4.40 -5.73
N PRO A 94 7.39 -3.28 -5.00
CA PRO A 94 6.51 -2.13 -5.11
C PRO A 94 6.80 -1.20 -6.30
N GLU A 95 7.84 -1.49 -7.10
CA GLU A 95 8.25 -0.62 -8.22
C GLU A 95 7.36 -0.76 -9.47
N ILE A 96 6.33 -1.60 -9.42
CA ILE A 96 5.43 -1.84 -10.55
C ILE A 96 4.26 -0.86 -10.51
N GLU A 97 4.43 0.30 -11.13
CA GLU A 97 3.41 1.37 -11.21
C GLU A 97 2.05 0.86 -11.72
N THR A 98 2.06 -0.05 -12.70
CA THR A 98 0.82 -0.63 -13.25
C THR A 98 -0.05 -1.29 -12.18
N VAL A 99 0.56 -1.89 -11.15
CA VAL A 99 -0.16 -2.59 -10.07
C VAL A 99 -0.76 -1.57 -9.11
N TRP A 100 -0.05 -0.47 -8.82
CA TRP A 100 -0.62 0.68 -8.10
C TRP A 100 -1.79 1.30 -8.85
N ASN A 101 -1.70 1.48 -10.17
CA ASN A 101 -2.80 2.00 -10.98
C ASN A 101 -4.06 1.13 -10.89
N ALA A 102 -3.92 -0.20 -10.87
CA ALA A 102 -5.06 -1.09 -10.65
C ALA A 102 -5.69 -0.90 -9.26
N ARG A 103 -4.90 -0.59 -8.22
CA ARG A 103 -5.45 -0.26 -6.90
C ARG A 103 -6.17 1.09 -6.90
N LYS A 104 -5.69 2.09 -7.64
CA LYS A 104 -6.43 3.35 -7.86
C LYS A 104 -7.79 3.10 -8.50
N GLU A 105 -7.86 2.22 -9.51
CA GLU A 105 -9.14 1.81 -10.12
C GLU A 105 -10.09 1.18 -9.10
N LEU A 106 -9.57 0.32 -8.21
CA LEU A 106 -10.36 -0.29 -7.12
C LEU A 106 -10.86 0.76 -6.11
N VAL A 107 -10.07 1.79 -5.82
CA VAL A 107 -10.48 2.93 -4.98
C VAL A 107 -11.58 3.73 -5.66
N CYS A 108 -11.44 4.06 -6.95
CA CYS A 108 -12.48 4.76 -7.72
C CYS A 108 -13.79 3.95 -7.82
N GLN A 109 -13.71 2.62 -7.78
CA GLN A 109 -14.87 1.72 -7.77
C GLN A 109 -15.47 1.51 -6.37
N ASN A 110 -14.93 2.14 -5.33
CA ASN A 110 -15.31 1.96 -3.91
C ASN A 110 -15.19 0.50 -3.42
N ILE A 111 -14.33 -0.29 -4.06
CA ILE A 111 -14.03 -1.67 -3.63
C ILE A 111 -12.93 -1.67 -2.56
N LEU A 112 -12.01 -0.70 -2.64
CA LEU A 112 -10.93 -0.48 -1.70
C LEU A 112 -11.07 0.91 -1.10
N THR A 113 -11.01 1.03 0.22
CA THR A 113 -11.06 2.35 0.85
C THR A 113 -9.69 3.04 0.72
N PRO A 114 -9.64 4.38 0.52
CA PRO A 114 -8.40 5.15 0.56
C PRO A 114 -7.58 4.90 1.82
N GLU A 115 -8.24 4.79 2.97
CA GLU A 115 -7.61 4.59 4.29
C GLU A 115 -6.93 3.22 4.39
N ASP A 116 -7.59 2.15 3.94
CA ASP A 116 -6.99 0.82 3.92
C ASP A 116 -5.79 0.76 2.96
N ASP A 117 -5.84 1.49 1.84
CA ASP A 117 -4.74 1.53 0.88
C ASP A 117 -3.55 2.38 1.36
N LEU A 118 -3.80 3.43 2.15
CA LEU A 118 -2.75 4.16 2.87
C LEU A 118 -2.09 3.27 3.94
N ARG A 119 -2.86 2.47 4.69
CA ARG A 119 -2.29 1.52 5.65
C ARG A 119 -1.45 0.45 4.94
N PHE A 120 -1.97 -0.12 3.86
CA PHE A 120 -1.24 -1.09 3.06
C PHE A 120 0.08 -0.54 2.51
N SER A 121 0.05 0.67 1.92
CA SER A 121 1.27 1.28 1.39
C SER A 121 2.30 1.67 2.46
N GLU A 122 1.88 1.86 3.72
CA GLU A 122 2.79 2.02 4.85
C GLU A 122 3.54 0.73 5.18
N ILE A 123 2.83 -0.42 5.21
CA ILE A 123 3.45 -1.74 5.38
C ILE A 123 4.47 -2.01 4.26
N VAL A 124 4.17 -1.59 3.03
CA VAL A 124 5.15 -1.70 1.92
C VAL A 124 6.38 -0.81 2.16
N LEU A 125 6.21 0.39 2.71
CA LEU A 125 7.32 1.29 3.04
C LEU A 125 8.19 0.79 4.19
N SER A 126 7.65 -0.03 5.11
CA SER A 126 8.43 -0.62 6.21
C SER A 126 9.60 -1.45 5.67
N ARG A 127 9.39 -2.18 4.56
CA ARG A 127 10.41 -2.98 3.87
C ARG A 127 11.17 -2.21 2.79
N LYS A 128 10.48 -1.31 2.07
CA LYS A 128 11.02 -0.58 0.92
C LYS A 128 10.92 0.94 1.13
N PRO A 129 11.68 1.51 2.10
CA PRO A 129 11.53 2.90 2.53
C PRO A 129 11.89 3.95 1.47
N LYS A 130 12.57 3.55 0.39
CA LYS A 130 12.99 4.44 -0.71
C LYS A 130 12.12 4.34 -1.96
N SER A 131 11.01 3.59 -1.92
CA SER A 131 10.22 3.35 -3.12
C SER A 131 9.50 4.63 -3.57
N SER A 132 9.94 5.21 -4.69
CA SER A 132 9.32 6.40 -5.26
C SER A 132 7.89 6.14 -5.72
N GLN A 133 7.62 4.92 -6.19
CA GLN A 133 6.29 4.51 -6.65
C GLN A 133 5.28 4.50 -5.51
N VAL A 134 5.70 4.05 -4.31
CA VAL A 134 4.82 4.07 -3.14
C VAL A 134 4.48 5.50 -2.75
N PHE A 135 5.46 6.39 -2.67
CA PHE A 135 5.18 7.80 -2.39
C PHE A 135 4.29 8.45 -3.45
N ALA A 136 4.53 8.18 -4.74
CA ALA A 136 3.68 8.69 -5.82
C ALA A 136 2.22 8.21 -5.68
N HIS A 137 2.02 6.93 -5.33
CA HIS A 137 0.70 6.37 -5.06
C HIS A 137 0.04 7.03 -3.83
N ARG A 138 0.77 7.19 -2.73
CA ARG A 138 0.27 7.88 -1.53
C ARG A 138 -0.18 9.31 -1.82
N LYS A 139 0.59 10.07 -2.61
CA LYS A 139 0.19 11.42 -3.04
C LYS A 139 -1.16 11.41 -3.74
N TRP A 140 -1.37 10.45 -4.65
CA TRP A 140 -2.65 10.31 -5.35
C TRP A 140 -3.79 10.06 -4.36
N ILE A 141 -3.63 9.11 -3.43
CA ILE A 141 -4.67 8.79 -2.43
C ILE A 141 -4.99 10.01 -1.55
N LEU A 142 -3.97 10.73 -1.08
CA LEU A 142 -4.16 11.94 -0.27
C LEU A 142 -4.91 13.03 -1.02
N LEU A 143 -4.62 13.22 -2.31
CA LEU A 143 -5.36 14.16 -3.16
C LEU A 143 -6.82 13.75 -3.33
N GLU A 144 -7.11 12.46 -3.49
CA GLU A 144 -8.50 11.96 -3.52
C GLU A 144 -9.23 12.21 -2.20
N LEU A 145 -8.57 11.96 -1.06
CA LEU A 145 -9.13 12.27 0.26
C LEU A 145 -9.43 13.76 0.44
N ILE A 146 -8.51 14.64 0.03
CA ILE A 146 -8.69 16.10 0.13
C ILE A 146 -9.84 16.58 -0.79
N LYS A 147 -9.94 16.03 -2.01
CA LYS A 147 -11.03 16.35 -2.96
C LYS A 147 -12.42 16.05 -2.38
N ASN A 148 -12.53 15.03 -1.54
CA ASN A 148 -13.76 14.66 -0.86
C ASN A 148 -14.15 15.63 0.28
N LYS A 149 -13.44 16.76 0.44
CA LYS A 149 -13.71 17.83 1.42
C LYS A 149 -13.92 17.27 2.83
N PRO A 150 -12.90 16.61 3.40
CA PRO A 150 -12.99 16.05 4.74
C PRO A 150 -13.19 17.17 5.77
N SER A 151 -13.71 16.82 6.94
CA SER A 151 -13.76 17.77 8.06
C SER A 151 -12.36 18.25 8.43
N THR A 152 -12.25 19.46 8.99
CA THR A 152 -10.94 20.00 9.43
C THR A 152 -10.21 19.06 10.40
N CYS A 153 -10.95 18.42 11.30
CA CYS A 153 -10.40 17.44 12.25
C CYS A 153 -9.82 16.22 11.53
N THR A 154 -10.57 15.65 10.57
CA THR A 154 -10.13 14.51 9.76
C THR A 154 -8.89 14.87 8.93
N LEU A 155 -8.88 16.05 8.30
CA LEU A 155 -7.74 16.52 7.51
C LEU A 155 -6.48 16.66 8.39
N GLN A 156 -6.63 17.23 9.59
CA GLN A 156 -5.53 17.34 10.55
C GLN A 156 -4.96 15.97 10.92
N GLN A 157 -5.82 14.99 11.24
CA GLN A 157 -5.39 13.63 11.58
C GLN A 157 -4.62 12.95 10.44
N ILE A 158 -5.10 13.11 9.20
CA ILE A 158 -4.42 12.58 8.01
C ILE A 158 -3.02 13.20 7.87
N ILE A 159 -2.90 14.52 7.99
CA ILE A 159 -1.62 15.24 7.85
C ILE A 159 -0.65 14.85 8.97
N GLU A 160 -1.11 14.80 10.21
CA GLU A 160 -0.30 14.40 11.37
C GLU A 160 0.23 12.97 11.18
N HIS A 161 -0.63 12.05 10.74
CA HIS A 161 -0.25 10.68 10.45
C HIS A 161 0.80 10.60 9.33
N GLU A 162 0.63 11.35 8.23
CA GLU A 162 1.64 11.38 7.16
C GLU A 162 2.99 11.93 7.64
N PHE A 163 3.01 12.93 8.52
CA PHE A 163 4.27 13.41 9.11
C PHE A 163 4.95 12.38 10.01
N LEU A 164 4.17 11.61 10.77
CA LEU A 164 4.69 10.50 11.58
C LEU A 164 5.26 9.39 10.67
N LEU A 165 4.57 9.04 9.59
CA LEU A 165 5.07 8.11 8.59
C LEU A 165 6.40 8.59 7.99
N CYS A 166 6.47 9.82 7.48
CA CYS A 166 7.69 10.39 6.91
C CYS A 166 8.86 10.33 7.89
N THR A 167 8.59 10.58 9.18
CA THR A 167 9.60 10.49 10.25
C THR A 167 10.08 9.05 10.43
N ARG A 168 9.16 8.08 10.55
CA ARG A 168 9.51 6.65 10.67
C ARG A 168 10.31 6.16 9.46
N VAL A 169 9.84 6.44 8.25
CA VAL A 169 10.48 6.00 7.00
C VAL A 169 11.84 6.68 6.76
N ALA A 170 12.03 7.91 7.24
CA ALA A 170 13.33 8.58 7.24
C ALA A 170 14.31 7.95 8.24
N ASN A 171 13.83 7.40 9.37
CA ASN A 171 14.66 6.70 10.34
C ASN A 171 15.09 5.31 9.87
N LEU A 172 14.31 4.66 9.00
CA LEU A 172 14.65 3.36 8.41
C LEU A 172 15.80 3.43 7.39
N TYR A 173 16.04 4.60 6.78
CA TYR A 173 17.11 4.77 5.79
C TYR A 173 17.76 6.15 5.90
N PRO A 174 19.06 6.25 6.23
CA PRO A 174 19.76 7.53 6.30
C PRO A 174 19.63 8.34 5.01
N ASN A 175 19.37 9.64 5.13
CA ASN A 175 19.20 10.56 3.99
C ASN A 175 18.10 10.12 3.01
N ASN A 176 16.95 9.67 3.51
CA ASN A 176 15.81 9.31 2.69
C ASN A 176 15.18 10.52 1.97
N TYR A 177 15.73 10.86 0.79
CA TYR A 177 15.26 11.96 -0.05
C TYR A 177 13.76 11.88 -0.34
N TYR A 178 13.24 10.68 -0.64
CA TYR A 178 11.83 10.50 -1.00
C TYR A 178 10.88 10.82 0.17
N ALA A 179 11.22 10.41 1.39
CA ALA A 179 10.44 10.75 2.57
C ALA A 179 10.41 12.26 2.84
N TRP A 180 11.55 12.94 2.72
CA TRP A 180 11.64 14.39 2.90
C TRP A 180 10.93 15.16 1.78
N CYS A 181 11.04 14.72 0.53
CA CYS A 181 10.30 15.30 -0.59
C CYS A 181 8.79 15.10 -0.47
N HIS A 182 8.34 13.94 0.01
CA HIS A 182 6.92 13.70 0.30
C HIS A 182 6.43 14.63 1.42
N ARG A 183 7.21 14.78 2.49
CA ARG A 183 6.92 15.72 3.59
C ARG A 183 6.82 17.17 3.11
N SER A 184 7.78 17.62 2.31
CA SER A 184 7.77 18.96 1.72
C SER A 184 6.56 19.18 0.82
N TRP A 185 6.18 18.17 0.03
CA TRP A 185 5.00 18.22 -0.82
C TRP A 185 3.71 18.37 -0.01
N ILE A 186 3.54 17.60 1.09
CA ILE A 186 2.37 17.74 1.98
C ILE A 186 2.24 19.17 2.50
N ILE A 187 3.34 19.79 2.94
CA ILE A 187 3.34 21.17 3.44
C ILE A 187 2.87 22.14 2.33
N GLN A 188 3.36 21.97 1.11
CA GLN A 188 2.98 22.81 -0.03
C GLN A 188 1.49 22.67 -0.36
N GLU A 189 0.94 21.46 -0.37
CA GLU A 189 -0.48 21.23 -0.64
C GLU A 189 -1.37 21.86 0.44
N VAL A 190 -1.01 21.71 1.72
CA VAL A 190 -1.75 22.32 2.83
C VAL A 190 -1.76 23.84 2.72
N LEU A 191 -0.60 24.44 2.47
CA LEU A 191 -0.49 25.89 2.27
C LEU A 191 -1.32 26.36 1.07
N HIS A 192 -1.27 25.64 -0.04
CA HIS A 192 -2.06 25.96 -1.23
C HIS A 192 -3.57 25.93 -0.96
N VAL A 193 -4.05 24.92 -0.23
CA VAL A 193 -5.46 24.83 0.18
C VAL A 193 -5.84 26.02 1.07
N CYS A 194 -5.03 26.36 2.08
CA CYS A 194 -5.28 27.50 2.95
C CYS A 194 -5.32 28.84 2.17
N LEU A 195 -4.35 29.07 1.28
CA LEU A 195 -4.29 30.29 0.47
C LEU A 195 -5.51 30.43 -0.43
N LYS A 196 -5.97 29.33 -1.03
CA LYS A 196 -7.18 29.31 -1.85
C LYS A 196 -8.40 29.70 -1.03
N THR A 197 -8.58 29.12 0.17
CA THR A 197 -9.69 29.45 1.06
C THR A 197 -9.69 30.93 1.45
N VAL A 198 -8.55 31.48 1.85
CA VAL A 198 -8.44 32.91 2.20
C VAL A 198 -8.78 33.80 1.02
N SER A 199 -8.26 33.47 -0.17
CA SER A 199 -8.53 34.24 -1.39
C SER A 199 -10.01 34.23 -1.76
N GLU A 200 -10.68 33.09 -1.64
CA GLU A 200 -12.12 32.96 -1.89
C GLU A 200 -12.96 33.77 -0.90
N GLU A 201 -12.58 33.83 0.38
CA GLU A 201 -13.28 34.66 1.36
C GLU A 201 -13.06 36.16 1.12
N LEU A 202 -11.86 36.58 0.74
CA LEU A 202 -11.60 37.99 0.39
C LEU A 202 -12.48 38.47 -0.77
N VAL A 203 -12.63 37.64 -1.82
CA VAL A 203 -13.52 37.95 -2.96
C VAL A 203 -14.98 38.03 -2.56
N ARG A 204 -15.43 37.29 -1.53
CA ARG A 204 -16.81 37.38 -1.03
C ARG A 204 -17.09 38.64 -0.20
N MET A 205 -16.05 39.32 0.28
CA MET A 205 -16.17 40.55 1.04
C MET A 205 -16.26 41.80 0.14
N GLU A 206 -15.96 41.67 -1.15
CA GLU A 206 -16.11 42.71 -2.19
C GLU A 206 -17.50 42.68 -2.83
#